data_AF-A0A2N2CQT8-F1
#
_entry.id   AF-A0A2N2CQT8-F1
#
_cell.length_a   1.000
_cell.length_b   1.000
_cell.length_c   1.000
_cell.angle_alpha   90.00
_cell.angle_beta   90.00
_cell.angle_gamma   90.00
#
_symmetry.space_group_name_H-M   'P 1'
#
loop_
_entity.id
_entity.type
_entity.pdbx_description
1 polymer ?
#
loop_
_entity_poly.entity_id
_entity_poly.type
_entity_poly.pdbx_seq_one_letter_code
_entity_poly.pdbx_strand_id
1 'polypeptide(L)'
;MNKTKHRDEDELRSLMNRLSRIEGQVRGVKKMLEDEAYCTDVLTQVTAIQAALNAFNRELLANHIKSCVVDDIRNGSNEVVDDLVATLQKLMK
;
A
#
# COMPACT_ATOMS: atom_id res chain seq x y z
N MET A 1 2.40 3.83 20.03
CA MET A 1 3.81 4.25 19.83
C MET A 1 4.01 4.47 18.34
N ASN A 2 4.36 5.68 17.89
CA ASN A 2 4.60 5.92 16.46
C ASN A 2 6.01 5.46 16.09
N LYS A 3 6.16 4.19 15.71
CA LYS A 3 7.39 3.67 15.08
C LYS A 3 7.60 4.41 13.75
N THR A 4 8.80 4.94 13.51
CA THR A 4 9.17 5.57 12.24
C THR A 4 10.25 4.74 11.55
N LYS A 5 10.25 4.73 10.20
CA LYS A 5 11.26 4.08 9.38
C LYS A 5 11.89 5.12 8.46
N HIS A 6 13.22 5.26 8.51
CA HIS A 6 13.96 5.90 7.43
C HIS A 6 14.02 4.93 6.24
N ARG A 7 13.58 5.40 5.07
CA ARG A 7 13.57 4.62 3.82
C ARG A 7 14.71 5.12 2.96
N ASP A 8 15.39 4.21 2.27
CA ASP A 8 16.30 4.62 1.22
C ASP A 8 15.54 5.30 0.07
N GLU A 9 16.28 6.01 -0.77
CA GLU A 9 15.73 6.82 -1.85
C GLU A 9 14.94 5.98 -2.87
N ASP A 10 15.40 4.75 -3.15
CA ASP A 10 14.78 3.87 -4.12
C ASP A 10 13.45 3.31 -3.62
N GLU A 11 13.40 2.83 -2.38
CA GLU A 11 12.16 2.41 -1.70
C GLU A 11 11.16 3.58 -1.68
N LEU A 12 11.59 4.76 -1.21
CA LEU A 12 10.72 5.92 -1.10
C LEU A 12 10.16 6.32 -2.48
N ARG A 13 11.02 6.44 -3.49
CA ARG A 13 10.63 6.80 -4.85
C ARG A 13 9.66 5.78 -5.46
N SER A 14 9.93 4.48 -5.29
CA SER A 14 9.05 3.41 -5.77
C SER A 14 7.65 3.49 -5.17
N LEU A 15 7.56 3.62 -3.85
CA LEU A 15 6.29 3.74 -3.13
C LEU A 15 5.53 5.01 -3.51
N MET A 16 6.23 6.16 -3.57
CA MET A 16 5.63 7.43 -3.96
C MET A 16 5.08 7.39 -5.39
N ASN A 17 5.82 6.84 -6.34
CA ASN A 17 5.36 6.69 -7.72
C ASN A 17 4.09 5.86 -7.84
N ARG A 18 3.96 4.80 -7.04
CA ARG A 18 2.73 3.97 -6.98
C ARG A 18 1.56 4.77 -6.43
N LEU A 19 1.76 5.53 -5.35
CA LEU A 19 0.73 6.39 -4.78
C LEU A 19 0.30 7.52 -5.73
N SER A 20 1.23 8.17 -6.42
CA SER A 20 0.89 9.21 -7.41
C SER A 20 0.06 8.67 -8.57
N ARG A 21 0.29 7.42 -8.99
CA ARG A 21 -0.55 6.74 -9.99
C ARG A 21 -1.96 6.48 -9.46
N ILE A 22 -2.07 5.95 -8.25
CA ILE A 22 -3.36 5.69 -7.58
C ILE A 22 -4.15 6.99 -7.42
N GLU A 23 -3.49 8.06 -6.99
CA GLU A 23 -4.10 9.39 -6.88
C GLU A 23 -4.64 9.87 -8.24
N GLY A 24 -3.87 9.69 -9.31
CA GLY A 24 -4.31 9.98 -10.68
C GLY A 24 -5.56 9.20 -11.09
N GLN A 25 -5.64 7.92 -10.74
CA GLN A 25 -6.82 7.08 -11.00
C GLN A 25 -8.04 7.58 -10.21
N VAL A 26 -7.88 7.94 -8.93
CA VAL A 26 -8.96 8.50 -8.09
C VAL A 26 -9.48 9.81 -8.68
N ARG A 27 -8.58 10.70 -9.12
CA ARG A 27 -8.98 11.94 -9.84
C ARG A 27 -9.72 11.62 -11.14
N GLY A 28 -9.31 10.58 -11.86
CA GLY A 28 -10.01 10.09 -13.05
C GLY A 28 -11.45 9.67 -12.75
N VAL A 29 -11.67 8.87 -11.70
CA VAL A 29 -13.02 8.47 -11.25
C VAL A 29 -13.87 9.68 -10.87
N LYS A 30 -13.30 10.67 -10.19
CA LYS A 30 -14.03 11.91 -9.86
C LYS A 30 -14.52 12.61 -11.14
N LYS A 31 -13.65 12.75 -12.14
CA LYS A 31 -14.01 13.35 -13.42
C LYS A 31 -15.08 12.54 -14.16
N MET A 32 -15.02 11.21 -14.13
CA MET A 32 -16.06 10.36 -14.73
C MET A 32 -17.45 10.62 -14.13
N LEU A 33 -17.53 10.91 -12.83
CA LEU A 33 -18.80 11.28 -12.19
C LEU A 33 -19.28 12.67 -12.61
N GLU A 34 -18.36 13.63 -12.75
CA GLU A 34 -18.67 14.98 -13.26
C GLU A 34 -19.17 14.93 -14.72
N ASP A 35 -18.66 13.98 -15.51
CA ASP A 35 -19.01 13.77 -16.92
C ASP A 35 -20.21 12.82 -17.11
N GLU A 36 -20.95 12.48 -16.04
CA GLU A 36 -22.11 11.56 -16.05
C GLU A 36 -21.82 10.19 -16.71
N ALA A 37 -20.60 9.68 -16.56
CA ALA A 37 -20.17 8.42 -17.17
C ALA A 37 -20.99 7.21 -16.68
N TYR A 38 -21.06 6.18 -17.51
CA TYR A 38 -21.82 4.97 -17.22
C TYR A 38 -21.30 4.24 -15.97
N CYS A 39 -22.22 3.81 -15.10
CA CYS A 39 -21.89 3.23 -13.80
C CYS A 39 -20.92 2.03 -13.89
N THR A 40 -21.07 1.17 -14.90
CA THR A 40 -20.20 0.00 -15.06
C THR A 40 -18.75 0.39 -15.39
N ASP A 41 -18.53 1.49 -16.13
CA ASP A 41 -17.20 1.98 -16.44
C ASP A 41 -16.54 2.58 -15.20
N VAL A 42 -17.30 3.33 -14.40
CA VAL A 42 -16.86 3.86 -13.10
C VAL A 42 -16.46 2.72 -12.17
N LEU A 43 -17.30 1.69 -12.05
CA LEU A 43 -17.00 0.50 -11.24
C LEU A 43 -15.73 -0.21 -11.71
N THR A 44 -15.52 -0.30 -13.02
CA THR A 44 -14.29 -0.88 -13.60
C THR A 44 -13.05 -0.09 -13.16
N GLN A 45 -13.10 1.24 -13.18
CA GLN A 45 -11.99 2.07 -12.69
C GLN A 45 -11.78 1.95 -11.18
N VAL A 46 -12.84 1.82 -10.40
CA VAL A 46 -12.73 1.57 -8.96
C VAL A 46 -12.03 0.22 -8.69
N THR A 47 -12.36 -0.83 -9.43
CA THR A 47 -11.66 -2.11 -9.33
C THR A 47 -10.18 -2.00 -9.73
N ALA A 48 -9.86 -1.18 -10.74
CA ALA A 48 -8.47 -0.92 -11.11
C ALA A 48 -7.69 -0.20 -9.99
N ILE A 49 -8.32 0.75 -9.28
CA ILE A 49 -7.74 1.41 -8.10
C ILE A 49 -7.48 0.41 -6.98
N GLN A 50 -8.45 -0.47 -6.69
CA GLN A 50 -8.31 -1.51 -5.67
C GLN A 50 -7.14 -2.45 -6.00
N ALA A 51 -7.00 -2.86 -7.26
CA ALA A 51 -5.87 -3.68 -7.70
C ALA A 51 -4.52 -2.95 -7.53
N ALA A 52 -4.47 -1.65 -7.85
CA ALA A 52 -3.27 -0.85 -7.67
C ALA A 52 -2.89 -0.67 -6.18
N LEU A 53 -3.87 -0.45 -5.31
CA LEU A 53 -3.68 -0.41 -3.85
C LEU A 53 -3.17 -1.76 -3.31
N ASN A 54 -3.73 -2.87 -3.79
CA ASN A 54 -3.25 -4.20 -3.41
C ASN A 54 -1.80 -4.44 -3.85
N ALA A 55 -1.42 -3.97 -5.03
CA ALA A 55 -0.02 -4.04 -5.50
C ALA A 55 0.91 -3.15 -4.65
N PHE A 56 0.46 -1.95 -4.26
CA PHE A 56 1.20 -1.09 -3.34
C PHE A 56 1.39 -1.74 -1.96
N ASN A 57 0.33 -2.32 -1.38
CA ASN A 57 0.39 -2.99 -0.09
C ASN A 57 1.39 -4.14 -0.09
N ARG A 58 1.42 -4.95 -1.17
CA ARG A 58 2.40 -6.04 -1.33
C ARG A 58 3.84 -5.54 -1.32
N GLU A 59 4.13 -4.45 -2.04
CA GLU A 59 5.46 -3.83 -2.08
C GLU A 59 5.86 -3.33 -0.69
N LEU A 60 4.99 -2.55 -0.04
CA LEU A 60 5.26 -1.97 1.27
C LEU A 60 5.50 -3.06 2.33
N LEU A 61 4.68 -4.11 2.31
CA LEU A 61 4.79 -5.25 3.21
C LEU A 61 6.09 -6.02 2.97
N ALA A 62 6.46 -6.27 1.72
CA ALA A 62 7.72 -6.94 1.38
C ALA A 62 8.93 -6.16 1.92
N ASN A 63 8.91 -4.83 1.80
CA ASN A 63 9.96 -3.96 2.34
C ASN A 63 9.97 -3.98 3.87
N HIS A 64 8.81 -3.98 4.52
CA HIS A 64 8.71 -4.09 5.97
C HIS A 64 9.29 -5.41 6.51
N ILE A 65 8.96 -6.53 5.87
CA ILE A 65 9.48 -7.85 6.26
C ILE A 65 11.00 -7.91 6.08
N LYS A 66 11.51 -7.48 4.91
CA LYS A 66 12.93 -7.57 4.59
C LYS A 66 13.83 -6.65 5.40
N SER A 67 13.28 -5.56 5.96
CA SER A 67 14.04 -4.60 6.78
C SER A 67 13.65 -4.74 8.26
N CYS A 68 12.54 -4.14 8.67
CA CYS A 68 12.21 -3.93 10.08
C CYS A 68 12.06 -5.24 10.84
N VAL A 69 11.34 -6.21 10.25
CA VAL A 69 11.10 -7.51 10.90
C VAL A 69 12.40 -8.30 11.02
N VAL A 70 13.19 -8.37 9.94
CA VAL A 70 14.48 -9.08 9.93
C VAL A 70 15.46 -8.46 10.92
N ASP A 71 15.55 -7.13 10.98
CA ASP A 71 16.46 -6.41 11.87
C ASP A 71 16.04 -6.58 13.34
N ASP A 72 14.75 -6.45 13.66
CA ASP A 72 14.23 -6.64 15.02
C ASP A 72 14.45 -8.07 15.51
N ILE A 73 14.19 -9.09 14.67
CA ILE A 73 14.47 -10.50 15.00
C ILE A 73 15.96 -10.71 15.28
N ARG A 74 16.86 -10.14 14.46
CA ARG A 74 18.31 -10.21 14.68
C ARG A 74 18.75 -9.55 15.99
N ASN A 75 18.02 -8.53 16.42
CA ASN A 75 18.24 -7.84 17.69
C ASN A 75 17.54 -8.52 18.89
N GLY A 76 16.92 -9.68 18.68
CA GLY A 76 16.24 -10.46 19.73
C GLY A 76 14.82 -9.97 20.07
N SER A 77 14.26 -9.04 19.28
CA SER A 77 12.91 -8.53 19.47
C SER A 77 11.91 -9.32 18.62
N ASN A 78 11.25 -10.30 19.23
CA ASN A 78 10.24 -11.12 18.54
C ASN A 78 8.85 -10.48 18.50
N GLU A 79 8.59 -9.41 19.28
CA GLU A 79 7.30 -8.71 19.31
C GLU A 79 6.87 -8.17 17.93
N VAL A 80 7.85 -7.88 17.07
CA VAL A 80 7.61 -7.42 15.69
C VAL A 80 6.83 -8.45 14.85
N VAL A 81 6.94 -9.74 15.19
CA VAL A 81 6.25 -10.82 14.49
C VAL A 81 4.75 -10.78 14.80
N ASP A 82 4.38 -10.50 16.05
CA ASP A 82 2.97 -10.36 16.44
C ASP A 82 2.34 -9.13 15.76
N ASP A 83 3.07 -8.01 15.69
CA ASP A 83 2.69 -6.82 14.94
C ASP A 83 2.45 -7.14 13.45
N LEU A 84 3.34 -7.94 12.84
CA LEU A 84 3.23 -8.38 11.46
C LEU A 84 1.98 -9.26 11.24
N VAL A 85 1.76 -10.25 12.11
CA VAL A 85 0.59 -11.14 12.03
C VAL A 85 -0.71 -10.34 12.14
N ALA A 86 -0.81 -9.43 13.09
CA ALA A 86 -1.97 -8.55 13.26
C ALA A 86 -2.21 -7.65 12.02
N THR A 87 -1.12 -7.21 11.37
CA THR A 87 -1.20 -6.41 10.14
C THR A 87 -1.69 -7.25 8.95
N LEU A 88 -1.15 -8.45 8.77
CA LEU A 88 -1.56 -9.39 7.72
C LEU A 88 -3.04 -9.74 7.81
N GLN A 89 -3.56 -10.00 9.02
CA GLN A 89 -4.98 -10.27 9.23
C GLN A 89 -5.90 -9.11 8.78
N LYS A 90 -5.43 -7.86 8.82
CA LYS A 90 -6.21 -6.71 8.33
C LYS A 90 -6.18 -6.59 6.80
N LEU A 91 -5.08 -7.01 6.17
CA LEU A 91 -4.88 -6.94 4.71
C LEU A 91 -5.55 -8.09 3.94
N MET A 92 -5.88 -9.19 4.63
CA MET A 92 -6.52 -10.37 4.04
C MET A 92 -8.05 -10.38 4.17
N LYS A 93 -8.64 -9.30 4.67
CA LYS A 93 -10.10 -9.09 4.67
C LYS A 93 -10.53 -8.51 3.33
#